data_AF-A0AAC8PT59-F1
#
_entry.id   AF-A0AAC8PT59-F1
#
_cell.length_a   1.000
_cell.length_b   1.000
_cell.length_c   1.000
_cell.angle_alpha   90.00
_cell.angle_beta   90.00
_cell.angle_gamma   90.00
#
_symmetry.space_group_name_H-M   'P 1'
#
loop_
_entity.id
_entity.type
_entity.pdbx_description
1 polymer ?
#
loop_
_entity_poly.entity_id
_entity_poly.type
_entity_poly.pdbx_seq_one_letter_code
_entity_poly.pdbx_strand_id
1 'polypeptide(L)' 'MEYEFMTTECALPCLVVSDEDNGRYMIQNFDRSGEVFNSKEELVKWMETFWSPDLMLEPERYDEVLQEIKERVLPV' A
#
# COMPACT_ATOMS: atom_id res chain seq x y z
N MET A 1 -6.40 -0.73 8.98
CA MET A 1 -5.11 -0.04 9.14
C MET A 1 -4.89 0.91 7.97
N GLU A 2 -4.19 2.01 8.19
CA GLU A 2 -3.93 3.07 7.22
C GLU A 2 -2.44 3.42 7.26
N TYR A 3 -1.81 3.53 6.09
CA TYR A 3 -0.38 3.82 5.93
C TYR A 3 -0.22 4.94 4.92
N GLU A 4 0.68 5.87 5.21
CA GLU A 4 1.02 6.97 4.33
C GLU A 4 2.45 6.82 3.84
N PHE A 5 2.67 7.02 2.54
CA PHE A 5 3.97 6.96 1.90
C PHE A 5 4.23 8.24 1.13
N MET A 6 5.44 8.77 1.20
CA MET A 6 5.86 9.89 0.37
C MET A 6 6.69 9.39 -0.80
N THR A 7 6.41 9.89 -2.00
CA THR A 7 7.16 9.54 -3.21
C THR A 7 8.18 10.62 -3.55
N THR A 8 9.19 10.25 -4.34
CA THR A 8 10.18 11.20 -4.88
C THR A 8 9.58 12.13 -5.94
N GLU A 9 8.51 11.68 -6.60
CA GLU A 9 7.85 12.37 -7.72
C GLU A 9 6.96 13.54 -7.27
N CYS A 10 6.42 13.50 -6.05
CA CYS A 10 5.46 14.50 -5.59
C CYS A 10 5.52 14.72 -4.08
N ALA A 11 5.19 15.94 -3.64
CA ALA A 11 5.08 16.30 -2.23
C ALA A 11 3.74 15.85 -1.58
N LEU A 12 2.90 15.13 -2.31
CA LEU A 12 1.62 14.62 -1.80
C LEU A 12 1.80 13.17 -1.35
N PRO A 13 1.29 12.80 -0.15
CA PRO A 13 1.38 11.44 0.34
C PRO A 13 0.44 10.52 -0.45
N CYS A 14 0.91 9.31 -0.70
CA CYS A 14 0.09 8.18 -1.09
C CYS A 14 -0.49 7.50 0.16
N LEU A 15 -1.76 7.12 0.13
CA LEU A 15 -2.44 6.43 1.23
C LEU A 15 -2.70 4.98 0.84
N VAL A 16 -2.41 4.05 1.75
CA VAL A 16 -2.77 2.64 1.65
C VAL A 16 -3.63 2.28 2.84
N VAL A 17 -4.83 1.79 2.58
CA VAL A 17 -5.75 1.31 3.61
C VAL A 17 -5.86 -0.20 3.46
N SER A 18 -5.55 -0.91 4.54
CA SER A 18 -5.78 -2.35 4.69
C SER A 18 -6.55 -2.60 5.97
N ASP A 19 -7.86 -2.60 5.87
CA ASP A 19 -8.76 -2.80 7.00
C ASP A 19 -9.49 -4.13 6.84
N GLU A 20 -8.95 -5.17 7.49
CA GLU A 20 -9.52 -6.52 7.41
C GLU A 20 -10.86 -6.60 8.15
N ASP A 21 -11.00 -5.89 9.27
CA ASP A 21 -12.22 -5.84 10.07
C ASP A 21 -13.42 -5.29 9.30
N ASN A 22 -13.22 -4.25 8.48
CA ASN A 22 -14.27 -3.68 7.63
C ASN A 22 -14.21 -4.16 6.18
N GLY A 23 -13.27 -5.04 5.82
CA GLY A 23 -13.04 -5.50 4.45
C GLY A 23 -12.71 -4.37 3.47
N ARG A 24 -12.03 -3.31 3.92
CA ARG A 24 -11.68 -2.15 3.10
C ARG A 24 -10.21 -2.21 2.71
N TYR A 25 -9.97 -2.35 1.42
CA TYR A 25 -8.64 -2.29 0.84
C TYR A 25 -8.63 -1.20 -0.21
N MET A 26 -7.82 -0.15 -0.04
CA MET A 26 -7.73 0.91 -1.05
C MET A 26 -6.36 1.55 -1.07
N ILE A 27 -6.01 2.08 -2.24
CA ILE A 27 -4.80 2.87 -2.46
C ILE A 27 -5.22 4.21 -3.04
N GLN A 28 -4.61 5.28 -2.57
CA GLN A 28 -4.68 6.61 -3.15
C GLN A 28 -3.27 7.06 -3.47
N ASN A 29 -3.00 7.34 -4.74
CA ASN A 29 -1.73 7.86 -5.21
C ASN A 29 -1.66 9.38 -5.02
N PHE A 30 -0.44 9.92 -5.12
CA PHE A 30 -0.17 11.36 -5.07
C PHE A 30 -0.98 12.17 -6.11
N ASP A 31 -1.32 11.58 -7.26
CA ASP A 31 -2.12 12.20 -8.32
C ASP A 31 -3.63 12.23 -8.01
N ARG A 32 -4.05 11.85 -6.79
CA ARG A 32 -5.45 11.62 -6.38
C ARG A 32 -6.17 10.47 -7.08
N SER A 33 -5.51 9.82 -8.02
CA SER A 33 -5.93 8.54 -8.57
C SER A 33 -5.87 7.46 -7.49
N GLY A 34 -6.88 6.60 -7.40
CA GLY A 34 -6.90 5.54 -6.40
C GLY A 34 -7.76 4.35 -6.83
N GLU A 35 -7.43 3.19 -6.28
CA GLU A 35 -8.13 1.93 -6.55
C GLU A 35 -8.60 1.31 -5.23
N VAL A 36 -9.78 0.69 -5.29
CA VAL A 36 -10.37 -0.06 -4.18
C VAL A 36 -10.34 -1.53 -4.58
N PHE A 37 -9.92 -2.38 -3.65
CA PHE A 37 -9.74 -3.81 -3.86
C PHE A 37 -10.71 -4.59 -2.98
N ASN A 38 -11.06 -5.80 -3.42
CA ASN A 38 -11.96 -6.67 -2.65
C ASN A 38 -11.20 -7.52 -1.62
N SER A 39 -9.91 -7.73 -1.87
CA SER A 39 -9.03 -8.55 -1.02
C SER A 39 -7.67 -7.87 -0.80
N LYS A 40 -7.04 -8.16 0.33
CA LYS A 40 -5.65 -7.77 0.61
C LYS A 40 -4.65 -8.29 -0.43
N GLU A 41 -4.90 -9.48 -1.00
CA GLU A 41 -4.03 -10.05 -2.03
C GLU A 41 -4.01 -9.19 -3.30
N GLU A 42 -5.15 -8.63 -3.69
CA GLU A 42 -5.24 -7.71 -4.82
C GLU A 42 -4.51 -6.40 -4.54
N LEU A 43 -4.66 -5.85 -3.33
CA LEU A 43 -3.94 -4.66 -2.86
C LEU A 43 -2.43 -4.86 -2.94
N VAL A 44 -1.92 -5.95 -2.33
CA VAL A 44 -0.49 -6.27 -2.32
C VAL A 44 0.05 -6.46 -3.73
N LYS A 45 -0.65 -7.22 -4.57
CA LYS A 45 -0.25 -7.45 -5.96
C LYS A 45 -0.21 -6.15 -6.76
N TRP A 46 -1.18 -5.25 -6.54
CA TRP A 46 -1.18 -3.94 -7.18
C TRP A 46 0.02 -3.11 -6.72
N MET A 47 0.31 -3.06 -5.42
CA MET A 47 1.47 -2.35 -4.87
C MET A 47 2.76 -2.87 -5.51
N GLU A 48 2.96 -4.18 -5.61
CA GLU A 48 4.15 -4.76 -6.25
C GLU A 48 4.22 -4.54 -7.77
N THR A 49 3.07 -4.32 -8.43
CA THR A 49 3.01 -4.11 -9.88
C THR A 49 3.24 -2.64 -10.26
N PHE A 50 2.67 -1.71 -9.49
CA PHE A 50 2.64 -0.29 -9.83
C PHE A 50 3.60 0.55 -8.98
N TRP A 51 3.86 0.15 -7.74
CA TRP A 51 4.82 0.82 -6.88
C TRP A 51 6.15 0.06 -6.86
N SER A 52 7.22 0.82 -6.77
CA SER A 52 8.57 0.30 -6.57
C SER A 52 9.20 1.04 -5.39
N PRO A 53 10.00 0.37 -4.56
CA PRO A 53 10.67 1.02 -3.44
C PRO A 53 11.54 2.20 -3.88
N ASP A 54 12.08 2.16 -5.11
CA ASP A 54 12.88 3.25 -5.71
C ASP A 54 12.08 4.57 -5.89
N LEU A 55 10.75 4.49 -5.99
CA LEU A 55 9.87 5.65 -6.10
C LEU A 55 9.52 6.25 -4.73
N MET A 56 9.85 5.57 -3.64
CA MET A 56 9.52 5.97 -2.28
C MET A 56 10.69 6.76 -1.67
N LEU A 57 10.39 7.80 -0.89
CA LEU A 57 11.41 8.49 -0.11
C LEU A 57 11.97 7.59 1.00
N GLU A 58 11.15 6.66 1.49
CA GLU A 58 11.49 5.71 2.55
C GLU A 58 11.25 4.27 2.05
N PRO A 59 12.18 3.71 1.24
CA PRO A 59 12.03 2.38 0.66
C PRO A 59 11.95 1.27 1.72
N GLU A 60 12.68 1.42 2.82
CA GLU A 60 12.66 0.47 3.94
C GLU A 60 11.27 0.40 4.57
N ARG A 61 10.63 1.56 4.80
CA ARG A 61 9.29 1.65 5.36
C ARG A 61 8.24 1.01 4.45
N TYR A 62 8.39 1.17 3.13
CA TYR A 62 7.53 0.52 2.15
C TYR A 62 7.63 -1.01 2.22
N ASP A 63 8.85 -1.55 2.27
CA ASP A 63 9.05 -3.00 2.39
C ASP A 63 8.50 -3.55 3.70
N GLU A 64 8.75 -2.89 4.83
CA GLU A 64 8.22 -3.28 6.14
C GLU A 64 6.68 -3.34 6.13
N VAL A 65 6.01 -2.32 5.60
CA VAL A 65 4.54 -2.29 5.55
C VAL A 65 4.01 -3.34 4.57
N LEU A 66 4.66 -3.52 3.42
CA LEU A 66 4.28 -4.55 2.47
C LEU A 66 4.39 -5.95 3.09
N GLN A 67 5.45 -6.20 3.87
CA GLN A 67 5.60 -7.43 4.64
C GLN A 67 4.54 -7.56 5.74
N GLU A 68 4.24 -6.50 6.49
CA GLU A 68 3.21 -6.52 7.54
C GLU A 68 1.83 -6.87 6.97
N ILE A 69 1.47 -6.27 5.83
CA ILE A 69 0.21 -6.57 5.14
C ILE A 69 0.23 -8.02 4.63
N LYS A 70 1.36 -8.52 4.14
CA LYS A 70 1.53 -9.91 3.66
C LYS A 70 1.53 -10.94 4.79
N GLU A 71 2.16 -10.68 5.93
CA GLU A 71 2.20 -11.64 7.04
C GLU A 71 0.82 -11.87 7.65
N ARG A 72 -0.01 -10.83 7.69
CA ARG A 72 -1.43 -11.00 8.03
C ARG A 72 -2.20 -11.86 7.02
N VAL A 73 -1.66 -12.17 5.84
CA VAL A 73 -2.26 -13.09 4.85
C VAL A 73 -2.18 -14.56 5.27
N LEU A 74 -1.34 -14.93 6.24
CA LEU A 74 -1.12 -16.34 6.55
C LEU A 74 -1.33 -16.66 8.04
N PRO A 75 -2.40 -17.37 8.41
CA PRO A 75 -2.25 -18.42 9.42
C PRO A 75 -1.56 -19.61 8.73
N VAL A 76 -0.35 -19.95 9.18
CA VAL A 76 0.30 -21.25 8.89
C VAL A 76 -0.64 -22.40 9.28
#